data_AF-A0A661RWA6-F1
#
_entry.id   AF-A0A661RWA6-F1
#
_cell.length_a   1.000
_cell.length_b   1.000
_cell.length_c   1.000
_cell.angle_alpha   90.00
_cell.angle_beta   90.00
_cell.angle_gamma   90.00
#
_symmetry.space_group_name_H-M   'P 1'
#
loop_
_entity.id
_entity.type
_entity.pdbx_description
1 polymer ?
#
loop_
_entity_poly.entity_id
_entity_poly.type
_entity_poly.pdbx_seq_one_letter_code
_entity_poly.pdbx_strand_id
1 'polypeptide(L)' 'MIRKFPKYLTGIFVCLAALSMMLSLPQESDAGKFKKEYKMTLNVGPQFYWGMGAIKFCELVKEKTNGQINVKPYYGSA' A
#
# COMPACT_ATOMS: atom_id res chain seq x y z
N MET A 1 31.50 0.16 46.03
CA MET A 1 30.22 0.76 46.47
C MET A 1 29.19 0.56 45.35
N ILE A 2 28.36 -0.47 45.43
CA ILE A 2 27.36 -0.79 44.39
C ILE A 2 26.13 0.07 44.67
N ARG A 3 25.95 1.13 43.87
CA ARG A 3 24.75 1.99 43.92
C ARG A 3 23.54 1.11 43.57
N LYS A 4 22.72 0.75 44.55
CA LYS A 4 21.44 0.09 44.30
C LYS A 4 20.53 1.09 43.59
N PHE A 5 20.23 0.83 42.32
CA PHE A 5 19.28 1.64 41.60
C PHE A 5 17.93 1.61 42.33
N PRO A 6 17.30 2.76 42.53
CA PRO A 6 16.03 2.78 43.22
C PRO A 6 14.95 2.11 42.38
N LYS A 7 14.07 1.33 43.03
CA LYS A 7 13.03 0.53 42.37
C LYS A 7 12.12 1.34 41.43
N TYR A 8 11.93 2.62 41.73
CA TYR A 8 11.18 3.56 40.89
C TYR A 8 11.90 3.87 39.57
N LEU A 9 13.23 3.94 39.56
CA LEU A 9 14.02 4.18 38.36
C LEU A 9 13.98 2.98 37.41
N THR A 10 14.02 1.76 37.97
CA THR A 10 13.88 0.51 37.20
C THR A 10 12.48 0.40 36.61
N GLY A 11 11.44 0.76 37.36
CA GLY A 11 10.06 0.78 36.86
C GLY A 11 9.87 1.74 35.68
N ILE A 12 10.46 2.94 35.76
CA ILE A 12 10.43 3.93 34.67
C ILE A 12 11.11 3.37 33.41
N PHE A 13 12.27 2.73 33.54
CA PHE A 13 12.98 2.12 32.42
C PHE A 13 12.18 1.00 31.74
N VAL A 14 11.50 0.16 32.52
CA VAL A 14 10.65 -0.92 31.98
C VAL A 14 9.46 -0.34 31.22
N CYS A 15 8.82 0.71 31.76
CA CYS A 15 7.72 1.39 31.07
C CYS A 15 8.17 2.04 29.76
N LEU A 16 9.32 2.70 29.75
CA LEU A 16 9.90 3.30 28.54
C LEU A 16 10.25 2.25 27.47
N ALA A 17 10.84 1.13 27.88
CA ALA A 17 11.15 0.02 26.97
C ALA A 17 9.87 -0.58 26.37
N ALA A 18 8.84 -0.84 27.18
CA ALA A 18 7.56 -1.36 26.72
C ALA A 18 6.86 -0.39 25.75
N LEU A 19 6.88 0.92 26.04
CA LEU A 19 6.32 1.94 25.18
C LEU A 19 7.07 2.01 23.84
N SER A 20 8.41 1.96 23.87
CA SER A 20 9.23 1.97 22.65
C SER A 20 8.98 0.76 21.74
N MET A 21 8.73 -0.42 22.33
CA MET A 21 8.32 -1.62 21.58
C MET A 21 6.94 -1.46 20.92
N MET A 22 5.98 -0.84 21.61
CA MET A 22 4.65 -0.59 21.04
C MET A 22 4.68 0.38 19.86
N LEU A 23 5.55 1.39 19.89
CA LEU A 23 5.72 2.36 18.79
C LEU A 23 6.47 1.78 17.58
N SER A 24 7.13 0.62 17.73
CA SER A 24 7.89 -0.02 16.65
C SER A 24 7.05 -0.93 15.75
N LEU A 25 5.74 -1.06 16.04
CA LEU A 25 4.85 -1.82 15.18
C LEU A 25 4.70 -1.10 13.83
N PRO A 26 4.78 -1.81 12.70
CA PRO A 26 4.55 -1.21 11.39
C PRO A 26 3.16 -0.60 11.38
N GLN A 27 3.09 0.73 11.33
CA GLN A 27 1.82 1.43 11.14
C GLN A 27 1.37 1.14 9.72
N GLU A 28 0.18 0.53 9.56
CA GLU A 28 -0.46 0.43 8.25
C GLU A 28 -0.62 1.86 7.72
N SER A 29 0.13 2.21 6.66
CA SER A 29 0.02 3.53 6.08
C SER A 29 -1.36 3.66 5.45
N ASP A 30 -2.14 4.64 5.89
CA ASP A 30 -3.43 5.02 5.28
C ASP A 30 -3.19 5.81 3.98
N ALA A 31 -2.25 5.35 3.15
CA ALA A 31 -2.14 5.76 1.76
C ALA A 31 -3.44 5.31 1.10
N GLY A 32 -4.39 6.25 1.05
CA GLY A 32 -5.82 6.05 0.89
C GLY A 32 -6.24 4.84 0.07
N LYS A 33 -7.11 4.03 0.65
CA LYS A 33 -7.74 2.84 0.05
C LYS A 33 -7.90 2.99 -1.47
N PHE A 34 -7.34 2.05 -2.23
CA PHE A 34 -7.44 2.05 -3.68
C PHE A 34 -8.91 2.13 -4.13
N LYS A 35 -9.16 2.83 -5.24
CA LYS A 35 -10.49 2.85 -5.84
C LYS A 35 -10.85 1.43 -6.27
N LYS A 36 -12.16 1.11 -6.22
CA LYS A 36 -12.69 -0.15 -6.74
C LYS A 36 -12.37 -0.35 -8.23
N GLU A 37 -12.28 0.75 -8.99
CA GLU A 37 -11.98 0.74 -10.41
C GLU A 37 -11.33 2.06 -10.84
N TYR A 38 -10.34 1.96 -11.72
CA TYR A 38 -9.72 3.06 -12.44
C TYR A 38 -10.07 2.95 -13.93
N LYS A 39 -10.57 4.04 -14.51
CA LYS A 39 -10.93 4.08 -15.93
C LYS A 39 -9.74 4.52 -16.77
N MET A 40 -9.44 3.78 -17.83
CA MET A 40 -8.41 4.11 -18.80
C MET A 40 -9.06 4.38 -20.15
N THR A 41 -9.13 5.64 -20.57
CA THR A 41 -9.70 6.00 -21.87
C THR A 41 -8.71 5.72 -22.99
N LEU A 42 -9.19 5.09 -24.07
CA LEU A 42 -8.43 4.85 -25.29
C LEU A 42 -9.23 5.24 -26.52
N ASN A 43 -8.57 5.96 -27.43
CA ASN A 43 -9.19 6.42 -28.66
C ASN A 43 -9.43 5.27 -29.67
N VAL A 44 -8.57 4.25 -29.64
CA VAL A 44 -8.61 3.13 -30.59
C VAL A 44 -9.23 1.89 -29.95
N GLY A 45 -9.90 1.07 -30.75
CA GLY A 45 -10.51 -0.17 -30.28
C GLY A 45 -9.50 -1.24 -29.81
N PRO A 46 -9.99 -2.34 -29.20
CA PRO A 46 -9.16 -3.39 -28.62
C PRO A 46 -8.30 -4.15 -29.65
N GLN A 47 -8.71 -4.16 -30.92
CA GLN A 47 -8.03 -4.91 -31.98
C GLN A 47 -6.84 -4.15 -32.60
N PHE A 48 -6.64 -2.88 -32.26
CA PHE A 48 -5.44 -2.15 -32.65
C PHE A 48 -4.27 -2.55 -31.74
N TYR A 49 -3.02 -2.49 -32.24
CA TYR A 49 -1.84 -2.81 -31.42
C TYR A 49 -1.79 -2.06 -30.09
N TRP A 50 -2.22 -0.80 -30.07
CA TRP A 50 -2.32 -0.03 -28.84
C TRP A 50 -3.45 -0.54 -27.93
N GLY A 51 -4.61 -0.92 -28.46
CA GLY A 51 -5.68 -1.57 -27.72
C GLY A 51 -5.26 -2.91 -27.10
N MET A 52 -4.53 -3.73 -27.85
CA MET A 52 -3.95 -4.97 -27.34
C MET A 52 -2.94 -4.71 -26.20
N GLY A 53 -2.08 -3.69 -26.37
CA GLY A 53 -1.16 -3.25 -25.32
C GLY A 53 -1.87 -2.76 -24.06
N ALA A 54 -2.99 -2.04 -24.23
CA ALA A 54 -3.81 -1.57 -23.12
C ALA A 54 -4.46 -2.72 -22.34
N ILE A 55 -4.97 -3.75 -23.04
CA ILE A 55 -5.46 -4.98 -22.41
C ILE A 55 -4.33 -5.61 -21.60
N LYS A 56 -3.14 -5.76 -22.19
CA LYS A 56 -2.01 -6.38 -21.51
C LYS A 56 -1.55 -5.60 -20.28
N PHE A 57 -1.55 -4.27 -20.37
CA PHE A 57 -1.27 -3.39 -19.25
C PHE A 57 -2.26 -3.61 -18.10
N CYS A 58 -3.56 -3.64 -18.37
CA CYS A 58 -4.59 -3.90 -17.35
C CYS A 58 -4.42 -5.26 -16.67
N GLU A 59 -4.10 -6.32 -17.43
CA GLU A 59 -3.79 -7.64 -16.87
C GLU A 59 -2.59 -7.59 -15.92
N LEU A 60 -1.49 -6.97 -16.36
CA LEU A 60 -0.25 -6.87 -15.58
C LEU A 60 -0.44 -6.02 -14.32
N VAL A 61 -1.20 -4.92 -14.38
CA VAL A 61 -1.50 -4.12 -13.18
C VAL A 61 -2.22 -4.98 -12.14
N LYS A 62 -3.22 -5.75 -12.56
CA LYS A 62 -3.94 -6.63 -11.64
C LYS A 62 -3.02 -7.72 -11.08
N GLU A 63 -2.19 -8.35 -11.92
CA GLU A 63 -1.25 -9.40 -11.53
C GLU A 63 -0.19 -8.87 -10.53
N LYS A 64 0.50 -7.79 -10.88
CA LYS A 64 1.64 -7.25 -10.11
C LYS A 64 1.21 -6.54 -8.82
N THR A 65 -0.07 -6.22 -8.67
CA THR A 65 -0.62 -5.62 -7.45
C THR A 65 -1.40 -6.61 -6.58
N ASN A 66 -1.35 -7.90 -6.91
CA ASN A 66 -2.16 -8.94 -6.25
C ASN A 66 -3.66 -8.60 -6.21
N GLY A 67 -4.16 -7.99 -7.29
CA GLY A 67 -5.56 -7.60 -7.41
C GLY A 67 -5.98 -6.33 -6.65
N GLN A 68 -5.05 -5.66 -5.97
CA GLN A 68 -5.36 -4.42 -5.23
C GLN A 68 -5.73 -3.25 -6.15
N ILE A 69 -5.17 -3.22 -7.37
CA ILE A 69 -5.47 -2.19 -8.36
C ILE A 69 -6.22 -2.82 -9.54
N ASN A 70 -7.39 -2.25 -9.85
CA ASN A 70 -8.25 -2.68 -10.94
C ASN A 70 -8.41 -1.55 -11.96
N VAL A 71 -7.87 -1.73 -13.17
CA VAL A 71 -7.94 -0.77 -14.27
C VAL A 71 -8.76 -1.37 -15.41
N LYS A 72 -9.68 -0.60 -15.99
CA LYS A 72 -10.47 -1.04 -17.15
C LYS A 72 -10.32 -0.09 -18.34
N PRO A 73 -10.05 -0.61 -19.56
CA PRO A 73 -10.02 0.19 -20.76
C PRO A 73 -11.45 0.55 -21.21
N TYR A 74 -11.64 1.80 -21.60
CA TYR A 74 -12.85 2.32 -22.22
C TYR A 74 -12.47 2.86 -23.60
N TYR A 75 -12.96 2.19 -24.63
CA TYR A 75 -12.66 2.52 -26.00
C TYR A 75 -13.67 3.52 -26.55
N GLY A 76 -13.19 4.56 -27.21
CA GLY A 76 -14.01 5.56 -27.86
C GLY A 76 -13.26 6.88 -27.99
N SER A 77 -13.34 7.46 -29.18
CA SER A 77 -13.06 8.86 -29.42
C SER A 77 -14.28 9.67 -28.97
N ALA A 78 -14.16 10.39 -27.86
CA ALA A 78 -15.11 11.45 -27.54
C ALA A 78 -14.84 12.67 -28.42
#